data_AF-A0A9E5JLM0-F1
#
_entry.id   AF-A0A9E5JLM0-F1
#
_cell.length_a   1.000
_cell.length_b   1.000
_cell.length_c   1.000
_cell.angle_alpha   90.00
_cell.angle_beta   90.00
_cell.angle_gamma   90.00
#
_symmetry.space_group_name_H-M   'P 1'
#
loop_
_entity.id
_entity.type
_entity.pdbx_description
1 polymer ?
#
loop_
_entity_poly.entity_id
_entity_poly.type
_entity_poly.pdbx_seq_one_letter_code
_entity_poly.pdbx_strand_id
1 'polypeptide(L)'
;MIYPLVLELAAPGAPVRVPVAVTCRVLKIAKQPYYRWLADPVSQRDWDEAHLINAAIDIHVDDPAFGYRFIADELADAGFTASERRVWRLCSQMGITSAFVRKKRGKSRLVGPPVRDDLVRREFTANRPDLLWLTDITEHPTSEGKVYLCAMKDVFSNRIVGYSIADRMTSELAVAALRMAIQQRVLGRLTPVEFEAIMTTRAASAA
;
A
#
# COMPACT_ATOMS: atom_id res chain seq x y z
N MET A 1 -9.57 -17.72 19.66
CA MET A 1 -10.23 -18.04 20.95
C MET A 1 -10.07 -19.52 21.25
N ILE A 2 -10.05 -19.94 22.52
CA ILE A 2 -9.79 -21.34 22.93
C ILE A 2 -11.05 -22.19 23.15
N TYR A 3 -12.24 -21.58 23.15
CA TYR A 3 -13.51 -22.27 23.40
C TYR A 3 -13.95 -23.25 22.31
N PRO A 4 -13.73 -23.03 21.00
CA PRO A 4 -14.01 -24.03 19.97
C PRO A 4 -13.32 -25.37 20.23
N LEU A 5 -12.07 -25.36 20.70
CA LEU A 5 -11.33 -26.56 21.08
C LEU A 5 -12.03 -27.35 22.20
N VAL A 6 -12.65 -26.66 23.17
CA VAL A 6 -13.41 -27.32 24.24
C VAL A 6 -14.62 -28.06 23.69
N LEU A 7 -15.31 -27.45 22.73
CA LEU A 7 -16.46 -28.03 22.05
C LEU A 7 -16.04 -29.26 21.22
N GLU A 8 -14.97 -29.14 20.45
CA GLU A 8 -14.42 -30.23 19.62
C GLU A 8 -14.04 -31.45 20.46
N LEU A 9 -13.32 -31.26 21.58
CA LEU A 9 -12.90 -32.35 22.46
C LEU A 9 -14.06 -33.01 23.21
N ALA A 10 -15.15 -32.27 23.43
CA ALA A 10 -16.35 -32.79 24.08
C ALA A 10 -17.35 -33.44 23.10
N ALA A 11 -17.11 -33.31 21.80
CA ALA A 11 -18.02 -33.77 20.74
C ALA A 11 -18.24 -35.28 20.81
N PRO A 12 -19.46 -35.78 20.51
CA PRO A 12 -19.74 -37.22 20.50
C PRO A 12 -18.85 -38.03 19.54
N GLY A 13 -18.41 -37.42 18.44
CA GLY A 13 -17.54 -38.04 17.43
C GLY A 13 -16.04 -37.82 17.66
N ALA A 14 -15.63 -37.25 18.79
CA ALA A 14 -14.20 -37.05 19.08
C ALA A 14 -13.49 -38.40 19.27
N PRO A 15 -12.25 -38.60 18.74
CA PRO A 15 -11.50 -39.84 18.91
C PRO A 15 -11.31 -40.24 20.37
N VAL A 16 -11.13 -39.23 21.23
CA VAL A 16 -11.17 -39.35 22.69
C VAL A 16 -12.11 -38.28 23.20
N ARG A 17 -13.27 -38.70 23.70
CA ARG A 17 -14.25 -37.77 24.26
C ARG A 17 -13.83 -37.30 25.64
N VAL A 18 -13.47 -36.02 25.76
CA VAL A 18 -13.04 -35.42 27.03
C VAL A 18 -14.19 -34.60 27.61
N PRO A 19 -14.59 -34.82 28.88
CA PRO A 19 -15.62 -34.01 29.51
C PRO A 19 -15.23 -32.53 29.54
N VAL A 20 -16.17 -31.63 29.25
CA VAL A 20 -15.96 -30.16 29.28
C VAL A 20 -15.25 -29.70 30.56
N ALA A 21 -15.64 -30.24 31.72
CA ALA A 21 -15.02 -29.89 33.00
C ALA A 21 -13.51 -30.23 33.07
N VAL A 22 -13.09 -31.33 32.43
CA VAL A 22 -11.68 -31.75 32.35
C VAL A 22 -10.93 -30.83 31.40
N THR A 23 -11.46 -30.59 30.20
CA THR A 23 -10.83 -29.71 29.20
C THR A 23 -10.68 -28.28 29.72
N CYS A 24 -11.73 -27.71 30.32
CA CYS A 24 -11.66 -26.37 30.94
C CYS A 24 -10.59 -26.30 32.03
N ARG A 25 -10.46 -27.34 32.87
CA ARG A 25 -9.44 -27.42 33.92
C ARG A 25 -8.02 -27.45 33.34
N VAL A 26 -7.79 -28.26 32.30
CA VAL A 26 -6.47 -28.39 31.65
C VAL A 26 -6.07 -27.10 30.95
N LEU A 27 -7.01 -26.45 30.25
CA LEU A 27 -6.80 -25.18 29.56
C LEU A 27 -6.82 -23.96 30.49
N LYS A 28 -7.01 -24.17 31.81
CA LYS A 28 -7.06 -23.12 32.84
C LYS A 28 -8.12 -22.04 32.57
N ILE A 29 -9.29 -22.44 32.08
CA ILE A 29 -10.44 -21.56 31.84
C ILE A 29 -11.61 -21.93 32.75
N ALA A 30 -12.40 -20.93 33.14
CA ALA A 30 -13.62 -21.17 33.90
C ALA A 30 -14.73 -21.77 33.01
N LYS A 31 -15.60 -22.63 33.60
CA LYS A 31 -16.71 -23.28 32.88
C LYS A 31 -17.82 -22.29 32.49
N GLN A 32 -18.09 -21.31 33.36
CA GLN A 32 -19.20 -20.37 33.16
C GLN A 32 -19.01 -19.49 31.89
N PRO A 33 -17.82 -18.92 31.62
CA PRO A 33 -17.54 -18.25 30.34
C PRO A 33 -17.69 -19.16 29.12
N TYR A 34 -17.29 -20.44 29.22
CA TYR A 34 -17.46 -21.39 28.13
C TYR A 34 -18.95 -21.61 27.80
N TYR A 35 -19.80 -21.84 28.79
CA TYR A 35 -21.23 -22.02 28.54
C TYR A 35 -21.93 -20.74 28.07
N ARG A 36 -21.46 -19.57 28.52
CA ARG A 36 -21.93 -18.28 27.98
C ARG A 36 -21.59 -18.15 26.50
N TRP A 37 -20.35 -18.48 26.12
CA TRP A 37 -19.94 -18.53 24.72
C TRP A 37 -20.68 -19.61 23.94
N LEU A 38 -20.97 -20.77 24.53
CA LEU A 38 -21.69 -21.85 23.84
C LEU A 38 -23.12 -21.45 23.47
N ALA A 39 -23.76 -20.61 24.30
CA ALA A 39 -25.09 -20.09 24.03
C ALA A 39 -25.10 -19.03 22.90
N ASP A 40 -24.02 -18.25 22.79
CA ASP A 40 -23.84 -17.24 21.75
C ASP A 40 -22.37 -17.19 21.29
N PRO A 41 -21.98 -18.10 20.36
CA PRO A 41 -20.57 -18.29 20.02
C PRO A 41 -20.04 -17.25 19.04
N VAL A 42 -20.93 -16.48 18.41
CA VAL A 42 -20.63 -15.47 17.40
C VAL A 42 -21.24 -14.15 17.85
N SER A 43 -20.40 -13.28 18.40
CA SER A 43 -20.83 -11.97 18.86
C SER A 43 -21.15 -11.04 17.68
N GLN A 44 -21.89 -9.95 17.95
CA GLN A 44 -22.09 -8.88 16.95
C GLN A 44 -20.75 -8.35 16.41
N ARG A 45 -19.72 -8.29 17.25
CA ARG A 45 -18.38 -7.89 16.82
C ARG A 45 -17.78 -8.85 15.80
N ASP A 46 -17.99 -10.15 15.96
CA ASP A 46 -17.50 -11.17 15.02
C ASP A 46 -18.22 -11.01 13.68
N TRP A 47 -19.52 -10.72 13.69
CA TRP A 47 -20.28 -10.37 12.49
C TRP A 47 -19.73 -9.13 11.80
N ASP A 48 -19.51 -8.04 12.54
CA ASP A 48 -18.97 -6.79 11.98
C ASP A 48 -17.56 -6.99 11.40
N GLU A 49 -16.69 -7.76 12.08
CA GLU A 49 -15.36 -8.10 11.56
C GLU A 49 -15.46 -8.98 10.30
N ALA A 50 -16.38 -9.94 10.24
CA ALA A 50 -16.58 -10.77 9.05
C ALA A 50 -17.04 -9.95 7.83
N HIS A 51 -17.98 -9.01 8.01
CA HIS A 51 -18.43 -8.14 6.93
C HIS A 51 -17.30 -7.23 6.44
N LEU A 52 -16.52 -6.67 7.38
CA LEU A 52 -15.37 -5.84 7.05
C LEU A 52 -14.26 -6.63 6.32
N ILE A 53 -14.02 -7.88 6.72
CA ILE A 53 -13.09 -8.78 6.03
C ILE A 53 -13.56 -9.06 4.60
N ASN A 54 -14.85 -9.37 4.39
CA ASN A 54 -15.37 -9.65 3.05
C ASN A 54 -15.18 -8.46 2.12
N ALA A 55 -15.56 -7.26 2.56
CA ALA A 55 -15.35 -6.04 1.77
C ALA A 55 -13.86 -5.78 1.49
N ALA A 56 -12.98 -6.00 2.48
CA ALA A 56 -11.53 -5.86 2.30
C ALA A 56 -10.96 -6.86 1.27
N ILE A 57 -11.50 -8.08 1.23
CA ILE A 57 -11.14 -9.09 0.23
C ILE A 57 -11.61 -8.65 -1.15
N ASP A 58 -12.85 -8.21 -1.29
CA ASP A 58 -13.41 -7.78 -2.57
C ASP A 58 -12.59 -6.62 -3.17
N ILE A 59 -12.25 -5.61 -2.36
CA ILE A 59 -11.38 -4.49 -2.75
C ILE A 59 -10.00 -5.00 -3.19
N HIS A 60 -9.40 -5.94 -2.46
CA HIS A 60 -8.07 -6.44 -2.79
C HIS A 60 -8.04 -7.38 -4.01
N VAL A 61 -9.15 -8.07 -4.28
CA VAL A 61 -9.30 -8.89 -5.49
C VAL A 61 -9.44 -8.00 -6.72
N ASP A 62 -10.15 -6.86 -6.60
CA ASP A 62 -10.27 -5.87 -7.67
C ASP A 62 -8.92 -5.21 -7.99
N ASP A 63 -8.18 -4.75 -6.97
CA ASP A 63 -6.80 -4.28 -7.13
C ASP A 63 -5.82 -4.95 -6.13
N PRO A 64 -5.09 -5.99 -6.58
CA PRO A 64 -4.04 -6.64 -5.79
C PRO A 64 -2.90 -5.70 -5.38
N ALA A 65 -2.81 -4.50 -5.97
CA ALA A 65 -1.87 -3.48 -5.54
C ALA A 65 -2.16 -2.96 -4.14
N PHE A 66 -3.41 -3.02 -3.71
CA PHE A 66 -3.83 -2.36 -2.50
C PHE A 66 -3.37 -3.14 -1.27
N GLY A 67 -2.57 -2.48 -0.43
CA GLY A 67 -2.30 -2.93 0.93
C GLY A 67 -3.35 -2.38 1.89
N TYR A 68 -3.27 -2.76 3.17
CA TYR A 68 -4.26 -2.38 4.19
C TYR A 68 -4.57 -0.88 4.30
N ARG A 69 -3.66 0.01 3.88
CA ARG A 69 -3.86 1.47 3.91
C ARG A 69 -4.86 1.91 2.84
N PHE A 70 -4.61 1.55 1.58
CA PHE A 70 -5.54 1.81 0.48
C PHE A 70 -6.86 1.08 0.68
N ILE A 71 -6.82 -0.16 1.19
CA ILE A 71 -8.05 -0.89 1.56
C ILE A 71 -8.84 -0.12 2.65
N ALA A 72 -8.17 0.49 3.63
CA ALA A 72 -8.88 1.27 4.65
C ALA A 72 -9.56 2.51 4.07
N ASP A 73 -8.93 3.17 3.10
CA ASP A 73 -9.50 4.32 2.40
C ASP A 73 -10.73 3.90 1.57
N GLU A 74 -10.61 2.85 0.75
CA GLU A 74 -11.71 2.29 -0.05
C GLU A 74 -12.88 1.78 0.81
N LEU A 75 -12.57 1.17 1.97
CA LEU A 75 -13.60 0.77 2.93
C LEU A 75 -14.36 1.98 3.49
N ALA A 76 -13.68 3.09 3.75
CA ALA A 76 -14.31 4.32 4.21
C ALA A 76 -15.23 4.90 3.12
N ASP A 77 -14.78 4.90 1.86
CA ASP A 77 -15.57 5.35 0.71
C ASP A 77 -16.79 4.45 0.45
N ALA A 78 -16.65 3.14 0.73
CA ALA A 78 -17.76 2.18 0.72
C ALA A 78 -18.69 2.27 1.95
N GLY A 79 -18.46 3.22 2.86
CA GLY A 79 -19.32 3.50 4.02
C GLY A 79 -19.02 2.68 5.27
N PHE A 80 -17.92 1.92 5.32
CA PHE A 80 -17.50 1.20 6.51
C PHE A 80 -16.80 2.11 7.51
N THR A 81 -17.18 2.00 8.79
CA THR A 81 -16.48 2.71 9.87
C THR A 81 -15.51 1.75 10.59
N ALA A 82 -14.23 1.87 10.27
CA ALA A 82 -13.17 1.10 10.92
C ALA A 82 -11.88 1.92 11.07
N SER A 83 -11.15 1.73 12.17
CA SER A 83 -9.84 2.34 12.31
C SER A 83 -8.82 1.63 11.42
N GLU A 84 -7.85 2.36 10.89
CA GLU A 84 -6.76 1.82 10.07
C GLU A 84 -6.05 0.65 10.79
N ARG A 85 -5.87 0.73 12.12
CA ARG A 85 -5.30 -0.36 12.92
C ARG A 85 -6.17 -1.61 12.95
N ARG A 86 -7.50 -1.48 12.94
CA ARG A 86 -8.43 -2.61 12.84
C ARG A 86 -8.30 -3.26 11.47
N VAL A 87 -8.31 -2.47 10.39
CA VAL A 87 -8.13 -2.95 9.01
C VAL A 87 -6.78 -3.66 8.84
N TRP A 88 -5.69 -3.06 9.33
CA TRP A 88 -4.36 -3.67 9.35
C TRP A 88 -4.35 -5.04 10.01
N ARG A 89 -4.93 -5.17 11.21
CA ARG A 89 -4.98 -6.43 11.95
C ARG A 89 -5.73 -7.51 11.15
N LEU A 90 -6.88 -7.16 10.60
CA LEU A 90 -7.72 -8.10 9.84
C LEU A 90 -7.05 -8.53 8.53
N CYS A 91 -6.54 -7.57 7.76
CA CYS A 91 -5.76 -7.87 6.54
C CYS A 91 -4.57 -8.77 6.85
N SER A 92 -3.85 -8.50 7.95
CA SER A 92 -2.70 -9.32 8.38
C SER A 92 -3.11 -10.74 8.76
N GLN A 93 -4.26 -10.93 9.40
CA GLN A 93 -4.80 -12.25 9.75
C GLN A 93 -5.20 -13.05 8.50
N MET A 94 -5.72 -12.37 7.48
CA MET A 94 -6.13 -12.97 6.21
C MET A 94 -4.98 -13.12 5.19
N GLY A 95 -3.78 -12.64 5.52
CA GLY A 95 -2.64 -12.66 4.60
C GLY A 95 -2.77 -11.69 3.42
N ILE A 96 -3.63 -10.67 3.53
CA ILE A 96 -3.82 -9.63 2.53
C ILE A 96 -2.65 -8.66 2.58
N THR A 97 -1.87 -8.60 1.51
CA THR A 97 -0.71 -7.71 1.38
C THR A 97 -0.63 -7.20 -0.06
N SER A 98 -0.20 -5.95 -0.24
CA SER A 98 0.04 -5.39 -1.57
C SER A 98 0.98 -6.27 -2.39
N ALA A 99 0.58 -6.62 -3.61
CA ALA A 99 1.38 -7.41 -4.54
C ALA A 99 2.68 -6.69 -4.98
N PHE A 100 2.70 -5.36 -4.95
CA PHE A 100 3.85 -4.56 -5.39
C PHE A 100 4.83 -4.22 -4.26
N VAL A 101 4.37 -4.17 -3.00
CA VAL A 101 5.25 -3.90 -1.86
C VAL A 101 5.94 -5.19 -1.41
N ARG A 102 6.97 -5.61 -2.14
CA ARG A 102 7.97 -6.52 -1.57
C ARG A 102 8.68 -5.79 -0.44
N LYS A 103 8.64 -6.31 0.80
CA LYS A 103 9.57 -5.93 1.87
C LYS A 103 10.99 -6.04 1.30
N LYS A 104 11.62 -4.92 0.95
CA LYS A 104 13.05 -4.91 0.63
C LYS A 104 13.75 -5.46 1.87
N ARG A 105 14.37 -6.64 1.76
CA ARG A 105 15.40 -7.06 2.70
C ARG A 105 16.43 -5.94 2.68
N GLY A 106 16.49 -5.15 3.73
CA GLY A 106 17.24 -3.90 3.74
C GLY A 106 18.69 -4.18 3.37
N LYS A 107 19.12 -3.73 2.19
CA LYS A 107 20.53 -3.40 2.01
C LYS A 107 20.70 -2.11 2.80
N SER A 108 21.13 -2.25 4.05
CA SER A 108 21.69 -1.17 4.85
C SER A 108 22.94 -0.66 4.15
N ARG A 109 22.77 0.11 3.08
CA ARG A 109 23.83 0.93 2.53
C ARG A 109 23.62 2.28 3.19
N LEU A 110 24.48 2.63 4.14
CA LEU A 110 24.55 3.99 4.63
C LEU A 110 24.64 4.91 3.41
N VAL A 111 23.64 5.79 3.28
CA VAL A 111 23.61 6.78 2.21
C VAL A 111 24.79 7.71 2.49
N GLY A 112 25.73 7.79 1.54
CA GLY A 112 26.85 8.74 1.64
C GLY A 112 26.35 10.18 1.71
N PRO A 113 27.23 11.13 2.06
CA PRO A 113 26.88 12.55 2.09
C PRO A 113 26.33 13.02 0.73
N PRO A 114 25.38 13.97 0.73
CA PRO A 114 24.80 14.48 -0.51
C PRO A 114 25.90 15.07 -1.41
N VAL A 115 25.91 14.64 -2.67
CA VAL A 115 26.92 15.04 -3.67
C VAL A 115 26.62 16.43 -4.25
N ARG A 116 25.41 16.97 -4.02
CA ARG A 116 24.96 18.28 -4.51
C ARG A 116 24.08 18.97 -3.48
N ASP A 117 24.06 20.30 -3.56
CA ASP A 117 23.19 21.15 -2.75
C ASP A 117 21.73 20.88 -3.07
N ASP A 118 20.91 20.77 -2.03
CA ASP A 118 19.46 20.65 -2.14
C ASP A 118 18.85 22.05 -2.30
N LEU A 119 18.71 22.50 -3.55
CA LEU A 119 18.11 23.79 -3.87
C LEU A 119 16.61 23.86 -3.49
N VAL A 120 15.95 22.70 -3.34
CA VAL A 120 14.54 22.61 -2.90
C VAL A 120 14.44 22.62 -1.38
N ARG A 121 15.54 22.40 -0.65
CA ARG A 121 15.59 22.35 0.83
C ARG A 121 14.56 21.38 1.42
N ARG A 122 14.23 20.32 0.69
CA ARG A 122 13.14 19.37 1.00
C ARG A 122 11.74 19.98 1.13
N GLU A 123 11.53 21.19 0.61
CA GLU A 123 10.23 21.85 0.55
C GLU A 123 9.49 21.43 -0.73
N PHE A 124 8.75 20.32 -0.66
CA PHE A 124 7.95 19.80 -1.78
C PHE A 124 6.54 20.40 -1.82
N THR A 125 6.47 21.72 -1.70
CA THR A 125 5.21 22.49 -1.75
C THR A 125 5.41 23.70 -2.64
N ALA A 126 4.40 24.03 -3.45
CA ALA A 126 4.38 25.21 -4.30
C ALA A 126 3.07 25.98 -4.10
N ASN A 127 3.09 27.30 -4.26
CA ASN A 127 1.92 28.17 -4.08
C ASN A 127 1.18 28.50 -5.39
N ARG A 128 1.75 28.13 -6.54
CA ARG A 128 1.15 28.23 -7.87
C ARG A 128 1.75 27.17 -8.81
N PRO A 129 1.09 26.84 -9.93
CA PRO A 129 1.62 25.90 -10.92
C PRO A 129 3.00 26.33 -11.44
N ASP A 130 3.80 25.35 -11.86
CA ASP A 130 5.03 25.55 -12.64
C ASP A 130 6.18 26.26 -11.90
N LEU A 131 6.14 26.22 -10.56
CA LEU A 131 7.27 26.62 -9.71
C LEU A 131 8.20 25.46 -9.36
N LEU A 132 7.64 24.26 -9.23
CA LEU A 132 8.40 23.07 -8.86
C LEU A 132 7.80 21.86 -9.56
N TRP A 133 8.60 21.22 -10.40
CA TRP A 133 8.27 19.93 -11.01
C TRP A 133 9.16 18.84 -10.42
N LEU A 134 8.55 17.69 -10.16
CA LEU A 134 9.24 16.47 -9.79
C LEU A 134 9.29 15.54 -10.99
N THR A 135 10.41 14.84 -11.13
CA THR A 135 10.58 13.83 -12.17
C THR A 135 11.21 12.59 -11.58
N ASP A 136 10.81 11.44 -12.09
CA ASP A 136 11.45 10.16 -11.82
C ASP A 136 11.45 9.30 -13.09
N ILE A 137 12.36 8.32 -13.14
CA ILE A 137 12.33 7.25 -14.15
C ILE A 137 12.12 5.93 -13.41
N THR A 138 10.99 5.29 -13.70
CA THR A 138 10.61 4.03 -13.06
C THR A 138 10.64 2.88 -14.07
N GLU A 139 11.26 1.76 -13.67
CA GLU A 139 11.24 0.50 -14.42
C GLU A 139 9.95 -0.28 -14.08
N HIS A 140 9.22 -0.68 -15.11
CA HIS A 140 8.02 -1.51 -15.00
C HIS A 140 8.24 -2.85 -15.71
N PRO A 141 8.11 -3.99 -14.99
CA PRO A 141 8.15 -5.30 -15.63
C PRO A 141 6.84 -5.58 -16.37
N THR A 142 6.94 -6.11 -17.59
CA THR A 142 5.80 -6.60 -18.40
C THR A 142 6.06 -8.04 -18.85
N SER A 143 5.07 -8.69 -19.47
CA SER A 143 5.22 -10.03 -20.04
C SER A 143 6.19 -10.10 -21.22
N GLU A 144 6.43 -8.98 -21.90
CA GLU A 144 7.26 -8.90 -23.11
C GLU A 144 8.66 -8.35 -22.83
N GLY A 145 8.94 -7.95 -21.59
CA GLY A 145 10.18 -7.31 -21.20
C GLY A 145 9.95 -6.14 -20.25
N LYS A 146 11.00 -5.38 -19.97
CA LYS A 146 10.91 -4.21 -19.10
C LYS A 146 10.63 -2.96 -19.93
N VAL A 147 9.81 -2.07 -19.41
CA VAL A 147 9.62 -0.72 -19.96
C VAL A 147 10.01 0.31 -18.91
N TYR A 148 10.46 1.47 -19.36
CA TYR A 148 10.84 2.59 -18.52
C TYR A 148 9.89 3.74 -18.76
N LEU A 149 9.27 4.25 -17.68
CA LEU A 149 8.41 5.42 -17.68
C LEU A 149 9.18 6.58 -17.05
N CYS A 150 9.30 7.69 -17.77
CA CYS A 150 9.65 8.97 -17.19
C CYS A 150 8.40 9.83 -17.06
N ALA A 151 8.10 10.31 -15.86
CA ALA A 151 6.92 11.14 -15.61
C ALA A 151 7.33 12.44 -14.91
N MET A 152 6.71 13.55 -15.32
CA MET A 152 6.88 14.88 -14.74
C MET A 152 5.61 15.29 -14.03
N LYS A 153 5.71 15.61 -12.75
CA LYS A 153 4.60 16.01 -11.87
C LYS A 153 4.77 17.45 -11.42
N ASP A 154 3.73 18.25 -11.60
CA ASP A 154 3.66 19.59 -10.99
C ASP A 154 3.25 19.48 -9.52
N VAL A 155 4.06 20.07 -8.63
CA VAL A 155 3.87 19.95 -7.18
C VAL A 155 2.62 20.67 -6.69
N PHE A 156 2.27 21.81 -7.29
CA PHE A 156 1.07 22.56 -6.89
C PHE A 156 -0.21 21.81 -7.25
N SER A 157 -0.36 21.43 -8.53
CA SER A 157 -1.61 20.81 -9.01
C SER A 157 -1.69 19.30 -8.79
N ASN A 158 -0.59 18.66 -8.38
CA ASN A 158 -0.42 17.20 -8.33
C ASN A 158 -0.64 16.48 -9.67
N ARG A 159 -0.73 17.19 -10.80
CA ARG A 159 -0.96 16.60 -12.12
C ARG A 159 0.35 16.12 -12.75
N ILE A 160 0.26 15.02 -13.50
CA ILE A 160 1.31 14.64 -14.45
C ILE A 160 1.21 15.57 -15.65
N VAL A 161 2.23 16.39 -15.85
CA VAL A 161 2.27 17.41 -16.91
C VAL A 161 2.94 16.91 -18.18
N GLY A 162 3.79 15.90 -18.08
CA GLY A 162 4.40 15.23 -19.22
C GLY A 162 4.91 13.85 -18.85
N TYR A 163 4.99 12.96 -19.83
CA TYR A 163 5.55 11.63 -19.65
C TYR A 163 6.13 11.09 -20.96
N SER A 164 6.96 10.07 -20.85
CA SER A 164 7.46 9.30 -21.99
C SER A 164 7.74 7.86 -21.55
N ILE A 165 7.61 6.91 -22.46
CA ILE A 165 7.81 5.48 -22.23
C ILE A 165 8.75 4.94 -23.31
N ALA A 166 9.75 4.14 -22.91
CA ALA A 166 10.65 3.45 -23.82
C ALA A 166 11.06 2.06 -23.29
N ASP A 167 11.61 1.23 -24.16
CA ASP A 167 12.19 -0.08 -23.83
C ASP A 167 13.57 0.02 -23.13
N ARG A 168 14.20 1.20 -23.19
CA ARG A 168 15.52 1.49 -22.60
C ARG A 168 15.51 2.78 -21.78
N MET A 169 16.30 2.77 -20.70
CA MET A 169 16.57 3.96 -19.90
C MET A 169 17.62 4.83 -20.59
N THR A 170 17.19 5.80 -21.40
CA THR A 170 18.08 6.74 -22.10
C THR A 170 17.80 8.20 -21.70
N SER A 171 18.72 9.11 -22.05
CA SER A 171 18.52 10.55 -21.87
C SER A 171 17.30 11.07 -22.64
N GLU A 172 17.04 10.48 -23.82
CA GLU A 172 15.96 10.90 -24.72
C GLU A 172 14.60 10.66 -24.09
N LEU A 173 14.44 9.61 -23.25
CA LEU A 173 13.23 9.35 -22.49
C LEU A 173 12.86 10.53 -21.58
N ALA A 174 13.84 11.04 -20.83
CA ALA A 174 13.63 12.19 -19.94
C ALA A 174 13.40 13.49 -20.72
N VAL A 175 14.17 13.70 -21.80
CA VAL A 175 14.01 14.87 -22.67
C VAL A 175 12.64 14.88 -23.34
N ALA A 176 12.12 13.73 -23.77
CA ALA A 176 10.80 13.61 -24.38
C ALA A 176 9.69 13.95 -23.38
N ALA A 177 9.76 13.42 -22.15
CA ALA A 177 8.82 13.77 -21.08
C ALA A 177 8.83 15.28 -20.76
N LEU A 178 10.03 15.89 -20.74
CA LEU A 178 10.19 17.33 -20.53
C LEU A 178 9.56 18.16 -21.65
N ARG A 179 9.84 17.79 -22.91
CA ARG A 179 9.26 18.47 -24.08
C ARG A 179 7.74 18.40 -24.06
N MET A 180 7.17 17.24 -23.72
CA MET A 180 5.72 17.09 -23.56
C MET A 180 5.18 17.99 -22.46
N ALA A 181 5.83 18.04 -21.28
CA ALA A 181 5.44 18.90 -20.16
C ALA A 181 5.42 20.38 -20.55
N ILE A 182 6.48 20.85 -21.21
CA ILE A 182 6.56 22.22 -21.71
C ILE A 182 5.45 22.50 -22.71
N GLN A 183 5.20 21.62 -23.70
CA GLN A 183 4.16 21.81 -24.70
C GLN A 183 2.75 21.91 -24.08
N GLN A 184 2.43 21.01 -23.15
CA GLN A 184 1.15 21.00 -22.43
C GLN A 184 0.92 22.30 -21.64
N ARG A 185 1.99 22.92 -21.11
CA ARG A 185 1.92 24.17 -20.35
C ARG A 185 1.95 25.42 -21.22
N VAL A 186 2.70 25.42 -22.33
CA VAL A 186 2.73 26.52 -23.31
C VAL A 186 1.36 26.72 -23.97
N LEU A 187 0.59 25.64 -24.16
CA LEU A 187 -0.81 25.72 -24.62
C LEU A 187 -1.78 26.25 -23.54
N GLY A 188 -1.32 26.46 -22.29
CA GLY A 188 -2.14 26.81 -21.12
C GLY A 188 -2.09 28.27 -20.66
N ARG A 189 -1.00 29.03 -20.89
CA ARG A 189 -0.87 30.51 -20.82
C ARG A 189 0.62 30.94 -20.86
N LEU A 190 0.90 32.03 -21.58
CA LEU A 190 2.21 32.66 -21.76
C LEU A 190 2.65 33.47 -20.53
N THR A 191 3.80 33.15 -19.94
CA THR A 191 4.82 34.11 -19.45
C THR A 191 6.18 33.40 -19.38
N PRO A 192 7.31 34.07 -19.66
CA PRO A 192 8.63 33.46 -19.57
C PRO A 192 8.99 33.24 -18.10
N VAL A 193 9.18 31.98 -17.71
CA VAL A 193 9.77 31.61 -16.42
C VAL A 193 11.17 31.11 -16.72
N GLU A 194 12.18 31.67 -16.05
CA GLU A 194 13.54 31.15 -16.07
C GLU A 194 13.52 29.72 -15.50
N PHE A 195 13.76 28.74 -16.37
CA PHE A 195 13.84 27.33 -16.00
C PHE A 195 15.25 27.02 -15.50
N GLU A 196 15.42 26.85 -14.19
CA GLU A 196 16.59 26.17 -13.64
C GLU A 196 16.24 24.69 -13.46
N ALA A 197 16.57 23.88 -14.47
CA ALA A 197 16.30 22.45 -14.47
C ALA A 197 17.32 21.69 -13.61
N ILE A 198 16.92 21.22 -12.44
CA ILE A 198 17.73 20.31 -11.62
C ILE A 198 17.39 18.86 -12.02
N MET A 199 18.03 18.37 -13.09
CA MET A 199 18.04 16.93 -13.38
C MET A 199 19.00 16.23 -12.42
N THR A 200 18.46 15.57 -11.39
CA THR A 200 19.25 14.61 -10.61
C THR A 200 19.15 13.25 -11.28
N THR A 201 20.02 13.01 -12.27
CA THR A 201 20.18 11.68 -12.86
C THR A 201 20.81 10.77 -11.83
N ARG A 202 20.03 9.86 -11.23
CA ARG A 202 20.61 8.72 -10.53
C ARG A 202 21.07 7.75 -11.62
N ALA A 203 22.30 7.91 -12.09
CA ALA A 203 22.96 6.91 -12.89
C ALA A 203 23.01 5.62 -12.06
N ALA A 204 22.19 4.64 -12.43
CA ALA A 204 22.39 3.27 -11.98
C ALA A 204 23.74 2.83 -12.55
N SER A 205 24.76 2.82 -11.69
CA SER A 205 26.05 2.25 -12.04
C SER A 205 25.83 0.77 -12.37
N ALA A 206 26.14 0.41 -13.61
CA ALA A 206 26.42 -0.95 -14.00
C ALA A 206 27.73 -1.36 -13.33
N ALA A 207 27.66 -2.43 -12.53
CA ALA A 207 28.73 -3.38 -12.23
C ALA A 207 28.09 -4.61 -11.59
#